data_AF-A0A7W0TTS8-F1
#
_entry.id   AF-A0A7W0TTS8-F1
#
_cell.length_a   1.000
_cell.length_b   1.000
_cell.length_c   1.000
_cell.angle_alpha   90.00
_cell.angle_beta   90.00
_cell.angle_gamma   90.00
#
_symmetry.space_group_name_H-M   'P 1'
#
loop_
_entity.id
_entity.type
_entity.pdbx_description
1 polymer ?
#
loop_
_entity_poly.entity_id
_entity_poly.type
_entity_poly.pdbx_seq_one_letter_code
_entity_poly.pdbx_strand_id
1 'polypeptide(L)'
;MAGKLIADEAYAVPPGEDGRRLLSPTDLSQYIMFNQCRRHLRLRLHQRNVGRGFLRRAGVRAQEIPPLRSRSGAAFEYETLEQIAPRFRLVDLRDDHPHEEGVVDNARVAALARDLGPGQTVVLAQPFLEAPVAGWQLRGQADLIRLARNADGALRALPIDIKRSTQAKVEHRLQVAFYDRMLAAILAEAGVALAGSDLGILYKGPSVPDPDLEPEERAKLERQAAAARDLLGVEDAYLDIVADPDAFRAELDRLVFDRDSLAAGVAERPFAAVPFHLCARCDQCLYAPFCLRWSAERDDLSLVPHLAERDKTILAAAGVGSAAALAGLKEPTPDPTTGEPNLFRLAPTPPTAALVERLHGSPPVGPRLDELIHRAKRYRRNATGAGRALSSIPSRGRSSLPASTPELHPNLVRVFIDVQADYLTGRLYLAGALVSAAEQGEETPARQRAVVHLTGRAPEAADEAGLLIRWVRQTLRAIDDLAAADPAGGRTAPIHIVMWSAAEQKALLDALDRNAADVLGATALREFLTQLAGFESPLLTLLEEEIRTHKNYPFLCQSLQAV
;
A
#
# COMPACT_ATOMS: atom_id res chain seq x y z
N MET A 1 -25.63 9.24 -22.69
CA MET A 1 -26.03 7.80 -22.67
C MET A 1 -26.26 7.40 -21.22
N ALA A 2 -27.51 7.21 -20.80
CA ALA A 2 -27.81 6.72 -19.46
C ALA A 2 -27.37 5.25 -19.39
N GLY A 3 -26.20 4.98 -18.82
CA GLY A 3 -25.76 3.62 -18.54
C GLY A 3 -26.75 2.95 -17.58
N LYS A 4 -27.07 1.68 -17.82
CA LYS A 4 -27.89 0.89 -16.91
C LYS A 4 -27.26 0.95 -15.51
N LEU A 5 -28.06 1.35 -14.51
CA LEU A 5 -27.65 1.40 -13.11
C LEU A 5 -27.07 0.05 -12.68
N ILE A 6 -26.00 0.09 -11.89
CA ILE A 6 -25.43 -1.10 -11.29
C ILE A 6 -26.45 -1.68 -10.29
N ALA A 7 -27.00 -2.87 -10.56
CA ALA A 7 -27.99 -3.52 -9.69
C ALA A 7 -27.31 -4.26 -8.52
N ASP A 8 -27.70 -3.96 -7.28
CA ASP A 8 -27.02 -4.49 -6.09
C ASP A 8 -27.13 -6.01 -5.91
N GLU A 9 -28.21 -6.62 -6.40
CA GLU A 9 -28.45 -8.07 -6.34
C GLU A 9 -27.53 -8.88 -7.26
N ALA A 10 -26.85 -8.23 -8.22
CA ALA A 10 -26.08 -8.89 -9.28
C ALA A 10 -24.70 -9.41 -8.87
N TYR A 11 -24.30 -9.23 -7.59
CA TYR A 11 -22.93 -9.47 -7.12
C TYR A 11 -22.85 -10.48 -5.96
N ALA A 12 -23.76 -11.44 -5.95
CA ALA A 12 -23.77 -12.56 -4.99
C ALA A 12 -22.51 -13.43 -5.11
N VAL A 13 -22.11 -14.11 -4.03
CA VAL A 13 -21.07 -15.15 -4.06
C VAL A 13 -21.78 -16.49 -3.86
N PRO A 14 -22.37 -17.04 -4.92
CA PRO A 14 -23.03 -18.33 -4.83
C PRO A 14 -21.99 -19.41 -4.54
N PRO A 15 -22.34 -20.46 -3.77
CA PRO A 15 -21.55 -21.68 -3.77
C PRO A 15 -21.56 -22.32 -5.17
N GLY A 16 -20.53 -23.10 -5.46
CA GLY A 16 -20.49 -23.99 -6.62
C GLY A 16 -21.45 -25.17 -6.47
N GLU A 17 -21.41 -26.08 -7.45
CA GLU A 17 -22.26 -27.28 -7.49
C GLU A 17 -22.05 -28.22 -6.29
N ASP A 18 -20.84 -28.22 -5.72
CA ASP A 18 -20.47 -28.98 -4.53
C ASP A 18 -20.88 -28.30 -3.21
N GLY A 19 -21.60 -27.18 -3.28
CA GLY A 19 -22.03 -26.40 -2.12
C GLY A 19 -20.93 -25.54 -1.51
N ARG A 20 -19.71 -25.51 -2.07
CA ARG A 20 -18.57 -24.75 -1.53
C ARG A 20 -18.30 -23.49 -2.34
N ARG A 21 -17.74 -22.47 -1.70
CA ARG A 21 -17.32 -21.23 -2.39
C ARG A 21 -15.83 -21.29 -2.71
N LEU A 22 -15.44 -20.80 -3.87
CA LEU A 22 -14.04 -20.70 -4.27
C LEU A 22 -13.33 -19.54 -3.55
N LEU A 23 -12.15 -19.82 -3.03
CA LEU A 23 -11.25 -18.86 -2.41
C LEU A 23 -9.80 -19.24 -2.71
N SER A 24 -8.93 -18.24 -2.91
CA SER A 24 -7.49 -18.47 -3.06
C SER A 24 -6.69 -17.71 -2.01
N PRO A 25 -5.48 -18.19 -1.62
CA PRO A 25 -4.63 -17.51 -0.65
C PRO A 25 -4.32 -16.06 -1.06
N THR A 26 -4.16 -15.81 -2.36
CA THR A 26 -3.95 -14.47 -2.93
C THR A 26 -5.12 -13.52 -2.68
N ASP A 27 -6.36 -14.03 -2.57
CA ASP A 27 -7.53 -13.17 -2.35
C ASP A 27 -7.48 -12.52 -0.95
N LEU A 28 -7.01 -13.25 0.08
CA LEU A 28 -6.83 -12.69 1.41
C LEU A 28 -5.58 -11.79 1.48
N SER A 29 -4.48 -12.20 0.86
CA SER A 29 -3.26 -11.37 0.76
C SER A 29 -3.57 -9.99 0.14
N GLN A 30 -4.35 -9.97 -0.95
CA GLN A 30 -4.83 -8.72 -1.57
C GLN A 30 -5.79 -7.95 -0.66
N TYR A 31 -6.69 -8.63 0.06
CA TYR A 31 -7.54 -7.97 1.06
C TYR A 31 -6.72 -7.21 2.11
N ILE A 32 -5.67 -7.82 2.68
CA ILE A 32 -4.77 -7.14 3.64
C ILE A 32 -4.04 -5.98 2.96
N MET A 33 -3.48 -6.19 1.77
CA MET A 33 -2.78 -5.16 0.99
C MET A 33 -3.66 -3.93 0.69
N PHE A 34 -4.96 -4.14 0.47
CA PHE A 34 -5.94 -3.06 0.23
C PHE A 34 -6.62 -2.57 1.52
N ASN A 35 -5.86 -2.47 2.62
CA ASN A 35 -6.32 -1.98 3.92
C ASN A 35 -7.58 -2.70 4.43
N GLN A 36 -7.66 -4.02 4.21
CA GLN A 36 -8.79 -4.83 4.67
C GLN A 36 -10.14 -4.36 4.06
N CYS A 37 -10.12 -3.91 2.80
CA CYS A 37 -11.32 -3.46 2.11
C CYS A 37 -12.29 -4.64 1.85
N ARG A 38 -13.38 -4.70 2.60
CA ARG A 38 -14.40 -5.76 2.48
C ARG A 38 -15.09 -5.78 1.13
N ARG A 39 -15.24 -4.62 0.47
CA ARG A 39 -15.77 -4.54 -0.90
C ARG A 39 -14.83 -5.12 -1.94
N HIS A 40 -13.51 -4.95 -1.76
CA HIS A 40 -12.52 -5.63 -2.59
C HIS A 40 -12.68 -7.16 -2.45
N LEU A 41 -12.69 -7.66 -1.21
CA LEU A 41 -12.87 -9.10 -0.95
C LEU A 41 -14.17 -9.63 -1.56
N ARG A 42 -15.29 -8.92 -1.37
CA ARG A 42 -16.59 -9.27 -1.97
C ARG A 42 -16.52 -9.41 -3.49
N LEU A 43 -15.97 -8.42 -4.17
CA LEU A 43 -15.84 -8.43 -5.63
C LEU A 43 -14.86 -9.50 -6.12
N ARG A 44 -13.81 -9.77 -5.34
CA ARG A 44 -12.84 -10.82 -5.63
C ARG A 44 -13.47 -12.21 -5.54
N LEU A 45 -14.20 -12.48 -4.46
CA LEU A 45 -14.95 -13.72 -4.29
C LEU A 45 -16.02 -13.88 -5.38
N HIS A 46 -16.75 -12.81 -5.73
CA HIS A 46 -17.73 -12.85 -6.81
C HIS A 46 -17.05 -13.18 -8.14
N GLN A 47 -15.92 -12.54 -8.45
CA GLN A 47 -15.14 -12.83 -9.64
C GLN A 47 -14.67 -14.29 -9.70
N ARG A 48 -14.23 -14.86 -8.58
CA ARG A 48 -13.78 -16.26 -8.52
C ARG A 48 -14.93 -17.23 -8.80
N ASN A 49 -16.12 -16.96 -8.27
CA ASN A 49 -17.27 -17.87 -8.33
C ASN A 49 -18.18 -17.66 -9.56
N VAL A 50 -18.18 -16.47 -10.16
CA VAL A 50 -19.10 -16.09 -11.27
C VAL A 50 -18.34 -15.58 -12.50
N GLY A 51 -17.05 -15.29 -12.38
CA GLY A 51 -16.21 -14.78 -13.47
C GLY A 51 -16.17 -13.25 -13.58
N ARG A 52 -15.30 -12.74 -14.47
CA ARG A 52 -15.03 -11.29 -14.65
C ARG A 52 -16.08 -10.51 -15.45
N GLY A 53 -17.09 -11.20 -16.00
CA GLY A 53 -18.07 -10.59 -16.90
C GLY A 53 -18.87 -9.43 -16.30
N PHE A 54 -18.97 -9.37 -14.97
CA PHE A 54 -19.71 -8.33 -14.25
C PHE A 54 -19.12 -6.92 -14.43
N LEU A 55 -17.81 -6.78 -14.59
CA LEU A 55 -17.17 -5.48 -14.86
C LEU A 55 -17.62 -4.91 -16.20
N ARG A 56 -17.64 -5.75 -17.24
CA ARG A 56 -18.13 -5.39 -18.56
C ARG A 56 -19.61 -4.99 -18.53
N ARG A 57 -20.44 -5.75 -17.80
CA ARG A 57 -21.88 -5.42 -17.60
C ARG A 57 -22.06 -4.10 -16.87
N ALA A 58 -21.18 -3.80 -15.92
CA ALA A 58 -21.11 -2.51 -15.23
C ALA A 58 -20.42 -1.42 -16.07
N GLY A 59 -20.14 -1.65 -17.36
CA GLY A 59 -19.54 -0.68 -18.27
C GLY A 59 -18.17 -0.17 -17.85
N VAL A 60 -17.42 -0.93 -17.05
CA VAL A 60 -16.07 -0.58 -16.58
C VAL A 60 -15.06 -1.62 -17.06
N ARG A 61 -13.82 -1.19 -17.25
CA ARG A 61 -12.69 -2.08 -17.47
C ARG A 61 -11.88 -2.19 -16.19
N ALA A 62 -11.34 -3.38 -15.97
CA ALA A 62 -10.46 -3.64 -14.84
C ALA A 62 -9.14 -2.88 -15.04
N GLN A 63 -8.57 -2.34 -13.96
CA GLN A 63 -7.24 -1.73 -14.03
C GLN A 63 -6.18 -2.84 -14.07
N GLU A 64 -5.47 -2.97 -15.18
CA GLU A 64 -4.46 -4.02 -15.35
C GLU A 64 -3.18 -3.71 -14.54
N ILE A 65 -2.59 -4.76 -13.97
CA ILE A 65 -1.29 -4.66 -13.30
C ILE A 65 -0.22 -4.65 -14.42
N PRO A 66 0.73 -3.70 -14.41
CA PRO A 66 1.79 -3.66 -15.41
C PRO A 66 2.60 -4.98 -15.49
N PRO A 67 2.88 -5.52 -16.69
CA PRO A 67 3.49 -6.85 -16.86
C PRO A 67 4.95 -6.95 -16.37
N LEU A 68 5.61 -5.82 -16.17
CA LEU A 68 7.01 -5.74 -15.73
C LEU A 68 7.22 -6.26 -14.30
N ARG A 69 6.26 -6.06 -13.39
CA ARG A 69 6.33 -6.61 -12.02
C ARG A 69 6.36 -8.14 -12.03
N SER A 70 5.57 -8.76 -12.90
CA SER A 70 5.51 -10.22 -13.03
C SER A 70 6.82 -10.82 -13.52
N ARG A 71 7.53 -10.13 -14.44
CA ARG A 71 8.81 -10.62 -14.99
C ARG A 71 9.95 -10.59 -13.97
N SER A 72 10.05 -9.55 -13.16
CA SER A 72 11.10 -9.47 -12.13
C SER A 72 10.90 -10.42 -10.96
N GLY A 73 9.64 -10.74 -10.61
CA GLY A 73 9.32 -11.75 -9.61
C GLY A 73 9.75 -13.14 -10.09
N ALA A 74 9.35 -13.48 -11.32
CA ALA A 74 9.71 -14.74 -11.95
C ALA A 74 11.24 -14.94 -12.06
N ALA A 75 12.00 -13.89 -12.39
CA ALA A 75 13.46 -14.00 -12.44
C ALA A 75 14.08 -14.39 -11.09
N PHE A 76 13.65 -13.76 -10.00
CA PHE A 76 14.15 -14.10 -8.65
C PHE A 76 13.70 -15.50 -8.19
N GLU A 77 12.49 -15.91 -8.55
CA GLU A 77 12.03 -17.28 -8.33
C GLU A 77 12.92 -18.29 -9.08
N TYR A 78 13.22 -18.06 -10.37
CA TYR A 78 14.13 -18.91 -11.14
C TYR A 78 15.54 -18.97 -10.55
N GLU A 79 16.14 -17.82 -10.23
CA GLU A 79 17.47 -17.72 -9.59
C GLU A 79 17.52 -18.49 -8.26
N THR A 80 16.42 -18.47 -7.50
CA THR A 80 16.28 -19.24 -6.25
C THR A 80 16.26 -20.74 -6.51
N LEU A 81 15.48 -21.20 -7.49
CA LEU A 81 15.37 -22.62 -7.82
C LEU A 81 16.70 -23.19 -8.32
N GLU A 82 17.47 -22.42 -9.10
CA GLU A 82 18.81 -22.80 -9.56
C GLU A 82 19.80 -23.02 -8.40
N GLN A 83 19.66 -22.29 -7.29
CA GLN A 83 20.47 -22.50 -6.08
C GLN A 83 20.02 -23.71 -5.26
N ILE A 84 18.73 -24.03 -5.26
CA ILE A 84 18.18 -25.17 -4.50
C ILE A 84 18.56 -26.51 -5.15
N ALA A 85 18.47 -26.61 -6.48
CA ALA A 85 18.59 -27.86 -7.22
C ALA A 85 19.90 -28.66 -6.97
N PRO A 86 21.08 -28.03 -6.81
CA PRO A 86 22.33 -28.76 -6.53
C PRO A 86 22.37 -29.42 -5.14
N ARG A 87 21.58 -28.92 -4.17
CA ARG A 87 21.67 -29.32 -2.76
C ARG A 87 20.52 -30.22 -2.32
N PHE A 88 19.36 -30.11 -2.96
CA PHE A 88 18.16 -30.87 -2.63
C PHE A 88 17.52 -31.49 -3.87
N ARG A 89 16.80 -32.60 -3.66
CA ARG A 89 15.90 -33.12 -4.69
C ARG A 89 14.79 -32.10 -4.94
N LEU A 90 14.93 -31.32 -6.01
CA LEU A 90 13.94 -30.35 -6.46
C LEU A 90 13.00 -31.01 -7.48
N VAL A 91 11.69 -30.83 -7.31
CA VAL A 91 10.65 -31.24 -8.26
C VAL A 91 9.85 -30.00 -8.62
N ASP A 92 10.01 -29.51 -9.85
CA ASP A 92 9.23 -28.39 -10.38
C ASP A 92 7.98 -28.94 -11.07
N LEU A 93 6.80 -28.66 -10.49
CA LEU A 93 5.54 -29.20 -10.98
C LEU A 93 4.99 -28.43 -12.19
N ARG A 94 5.63 -27.31 -12.58
CA ARG A 94 5.32 -26.62 -13.84
C ARG A 94 5.76 -27.43 -15.07
N ASP A 95 6.81 -28.24 -14.91
CA ASP A 95 7.37 -29.04 -16.01
C ASP A 95 6.47 -30.23 -16.40
N ASP A 96 5.63 -30.70 -15.47
CA ASP A 96 4.69 -31.80 -15.72
C ASP A 96 3.54 -31.35 -16.64
N HIS A 97 3.17 -30.06 -16.59
CA HIS A 97 2.07 -29.49 -17.37
C HIS A 97 2.41 -28.08 -17.90
N PRO A 98 3.42 -27.95 -18.80
CA PRO A 98 3.78 -26.67 -19.36
C PRO A 98 2.58 -26.17 -20.17
N HIS A 99 2.02 -25.04 -19.74
CA HIS A 99 0.90 -24.31 -20.38
C HIS A 99 -0.54 -24.72 -20.02
N GLU A 100 -0.77 -25.69 -19.11
CA GLU A 100 -2.13 -25.96 -18.59
C GLU A 100 -2.35 -25.29 -17.22
N GLU A 101 -3.03 -24.14 -17.22
CA GLU A 101 -3.43 -23.48 -15.96
C GLU A 101 -4.44 -24.35 -15.19
N GLY A 102 -4.12 -24.65 -13.92
CA GLY A 102 -5.07 -25.22 -12.96
C GLY A 102 -5.17 -26.75 -12.93
N VAL A 103 -4.17 -27.45 -13.47
CA VAL A 103 -3.99 -28.89 -13.17
C VAL A 103 -3.66 -29.03 -11.69
N VAL A 104 -4.30 -29.97 -10.99
CA VAL A 104 -4.19 -30.13 -9.54
C VAL A 104 -3.11 -31.16 -9.20
N ASP A 105 -2.11 -30.75 -8.43
CA ASP A 105 -0.93 -31.58 -8.12
C ASP A 105 -1.07 -32.44 -6.86
N ASN A 106 -2.23 -32.40 -6.18
CA ASN A 106 -2.45 -33.05 -4.88
C ASN A 106 -1.94 -34.50 -4.81
N ALA A 107 -2.29 -35.32 -5.81
CA ALA A 107 -1.90 -36.73 -5.84
C ALA A 107 -0.38 -36.89 -5.95
N ARG A 108 0.26 -36.04 -6.74
CA ARG A 108 1.72 -36.04 -6.93
C ARG A 108 2.44 -35.58 -5.66
N VAL A 109 1.95 -34.52 -5.02
CA VAL A 109 2.45 -34.03 -3.73
C VAL A 109 2.35 -35.13 -2.66
N ALA A 110 1.20 -35.80 -2.55
CA ALA A 110 0.98 -36.88 -1.58
C ALA A 110 1.86 -38.11 -1.87
N ALA A 111 2.06 -38.48 -3.14
CA ALA A 111 2.97 -39.55 -3.52
C ALA A 111 4.42 -39.24 -3.11
N LEU A 112 4.91 -38.04 -3.43
CA LEU A 112 6.25 -37.60 -3.04
C LEU A 112 6.43 -37.59 -1.52
N ALA A 113 5.42 -37.16 -0.75
CA ALA A 113 5.43 -37.20 0.70
C ALA A 113 5.48 -38.64 1.26
N ARG A 114 4.79 -39.58 0.62
CA ARG A 114 4.75 -41.00 1.00
C ARG A 114 6.08 -41.69 0.71
N ASP A 115 6.69 -41.39 -0.43
CA ASP A 115 7.89 -42.05 -0.93
C ASP A 115 9.19 -41.54 -0.27
N LEU A 116 9.13 -40.47 0.53
CA LEU A 116 10.26 -40.01 1.33
C LEU A 116 10.66 -41.07 2.36
N GLY A 117 11.93 -41.48 2.35
CA GLY A 117 12.55 -42.28 3.41
C GLY A 117 13.04 -41.44 4.60
N PRO A 118 13.39 -42.06 5.73
CA PRO A 118 13.96 -41.35 6.88
C PRO A 118 15.22 -40.55 6.53
N GLY A 119 15.32 -39.31 7.04
CA GLY A 119 16.40 -38.39 6.74
C GLY A 119 16.36 -37.74 5.35
N GLN A 120 15.42 -38.13 4.48
CA GLN A 120 15.30 -37.55 3.14
C GLN A 120 14.51 -36.25 3.13
N THR A 121 14.85 -35.39 2.19
CA THR A 121 14.18 -34.11 1.91
C THR A 121 13.89 -34.00 0.43
N VAL A 122 12.71 -33.46 0.08
CA VAL A 122 12.35 -33.03 -1.27
C VAL A 122 11.81 -31.60 -1.20
N VAL A 123 12.15 -30.79 -2.19
CA VAL A 123 11.60 -29.45 -2.36
C VAL A 123 10.70 -29.48 -3.60
N LEU A 124 9.46 -29.06 -3.43
CA LEU A 124 8.47 -28.95 -4.50
C LEU A 124 8.36 -27.48 -4.90
N ALA A 125 8.53 -27.18 -6.18
CA ALA A 125 8.33 -25.84 -6.70
C ALA A 125 7.00 -25.73 -7.43
N GLN A 126 6.30 -24.62 -7.16
CA GLN A 126 5.11 -24.21 -7.87
C GLN A 126 3.93 -25.23 -7.89
N PRO A 127 3.70 -26.07 -6.83
CA PRO A 127 2.56 -26.97 -6.80
C PRO A 127 1.24 -26.20 -6.82
N PHE A 128 0.34 -26.57 -7.73
CA PHE A 128 -1.04 -26.10 -7.74
C PHE A 128 -1.90 -27.01 -6.86
N LEU A 129 -2.29 -26.47 -5.70
CA LEU A 129 -3.03 -27.19 -4.68
C LEU A 129 -4.52 -26.85 -4.74
N GLU A 130 -5.33 -27.85 -4.41
CA GLU A 130 -6.77 -27.69 -4.27
C GLU A 130 -7.29 -28.47 -3.07
N ALA A 131 -7.99 -27.84 -2.13
CA ALA A 131 -8.47 -28.55 -0.94
C ALA A 131 -9.81 -28.02 -0.43
N PRO A 132 -10.77 -28.90 -0.11
CA PRO A 132 -11.97 -28.50 0.62
C PRO A 132 -11.63 -28.24 2.09
N VAL A 133 -11.86 -27.01 2.57
CA VAL A 133 -11.61 -26.62 3.96
C VAL A 133 -12.76 -25.74 4.46
N ALA A 134 -13.45 -26.17 5.52
CA ALA A 134 -14.48 -25.40 6.23
C ALA A 134 -15.52 -24.71 5.31
N GLY A 135 -16.06 -25.45 4.33
CA GLY A 135 -17.08 -24.92 3.39
C GLY A 135 -16.51 -24.10 2.21
N TRP A 136 -15.19 -23.94 2.14
CA TRP A 136 -14.49 -23.33 1.02
C TRP A 136 -13.81 -24.38 0.17
N GLN A 137 -13.79 -24.14 -1.13
CA GLN A 137 -12.91 -24.84 -2.07
C GLN A 137 -11.69 -23.95 -2.28
N LEU A 138 -10.59 -24.29 -1.61
CA LEU A 138 -9.35 -23.54 -1.69
C LEU A 138 -8.58 -23.95 -2.93
N ARG A 139 -8.09 -22.97 -3.70
CA ARG A 139 -7.24 -23.19 -4.88
C ARG A 139 -6.10 -22.19 -4.92
N GLY A 140 -4.88 -22.65 -5.15
CA GLY A 140 -3.74 -21.75 -5.27
C GLY A 140 -2.44 -22.46 -5.60
N GLN A 141 -1.50 -21.71 -6.16
CA GLN A 141 -0.16 -22.18 -6.47
C GLN A 141 0.80 -21.72 -5.38
N ALA A 142 1.39 -22.66 -4.64
CA ALA A 142 2.40 -22.34 -3.64
C ALA A 142 3.75 -22.14 -4.32
N ASP A 143 4.58 -21.21 -3.85
CA ASP A 143 5.88 -20.98 -4.51
C ASP A 143 6.82 -22.15 -4.27
N LEU A 144 6.95 -22.58 -3.01
CA LEU A 144 7.77 -23.70 -2.59
C LEU A 144 7.10 -24.49 -1.45
N ILE A 145 7.30 -25.80 -1.44
CA ILE A 145 6.99 -26.67 -0.29
C ILE A 145 8.18 -27.59 -0.04
N ARG A 146 8.82 -27.44 1.12
CA ARG A 146 9.85 -28.37 1.56
C ARG A 146 9.22 -29.47 2.41
N LEU A 147 9.38 -30.72 2.00
CA LEU A 147 8.95 -31.90 2.74
C LEU A 147 10.19 -32.67 3.20
N ALA A 148 10.26 -33.00 4.49
CA ALA A 148 11.38 -33.75 5.05
C ALA A 148 10.90 -34.79 6.06
N ARG A 149 11.53 -35.96 6.07
CA ARG A 149 11.39 -36.91 7.17
C ARG A 149 12.60 -36.82 8.08
N ASN A 150 12.37 -36.71 9.38
CA ASN A 150 13.46 -36.85 10.34
C ASN A 150 13.98 -38.31 10.37
N ALA A 151 15.04 -38.56 11.14
CA ALA A 151 15.60 -39.89 11.30
C ALA A 151 14.58 -40.91 11.86
N ASP A 152 13.62 -40.44 12.66
CA ASP A 152 12.54 -41.25 13.23
C ASP A 152 11.38 -41.51 12.24
N GLY A 153 11.48 -41.02 11.00
CA GLY A 153 10.49 -41.20 9.95
C GLY A 153 9.28 -40.24 10.01
N ALA A 154 9.23 -39.32 10.98
CA ALA A 154 8.19 -38.32 11.10
C ALA A 154 8.30 -37.26 9.97
N LEU A 155 7.23 -37.10 9.20
CA LEU A 155 7.15 -36.11 8.11
C LEU A 155 6.91 -34.72 8.67
N ARG A 156 7.71 -33.75 8.23
CA ARG A 156 7.50 -32.31 8.45
C ARG A 156 7.40 -31.57 7.13
N ALA A 157 6.58 -30.53 7.12
CA ALA A 157 6.41 -29.63 5.99
C ALA A 157 6.88 -28.20 6.32
N LEU A 158 7.30 -27.48 5.30
CA LEU A 158 7.60 -26.06 5.36
C LEU A 158 7.14 -25.42 4.02
N PRO A 159 5.88 -25.00 3.91
CA PRO A 159 5.43 -24.12 2.83
C PRO A 159 6.15 -22.77 2.91
N ILE A 160 6.63 -22.30 1.75
CA ILE A 160 7.44 -21.10 1.61
C ILE A 160 6.87 -20.22 0.50
N ASP A 161 6.73 -18.94 0.79
CA ASP A 161 6.40 -17.89 -0.18
C ASP A 161 7.69 -17.13 -0.55
N ILE A 162 7.98 -17.03 -1.84
CA ILE A 162 9.17 -16.36 -2.37
C ILE A 162 8.79 -14.91 -2.68
N LYS A 163 9.58 -13.96 -2.16
CA LYS A 163 9.34 -12.53 -2.39
C LYS A 163 10.64 -11.79 -2.64
N ARG A 164 10.71 -11.08 -3.76
CA ARG A 164 11.85 -10.19 -4.09
C ARG A 164 11.94 -8.95 -3.19
N SER A 165 11.08 -8.81 -2.18
CA SER A 165 11.08 -7.66 -1.26
C SER A 165 12.29 -7.67 -0.33
N THR A 166 12.57 -6.51 0.26
CA THR A 166 13.62 -6.33 1.27
C THR A 166 13.26 -6.89 2.64
N GLN A 167 11.96 -7.15 2.87
CA GLN A 167 11.46 -7.68 4.14
C GLN A 167 10.25 -8.59 3.91
N ALA A 168 10.03 -9.53 4.83
CA ALA A 168 8.80 -10.28 4.95
C ALA A 168 7.67 -9.40 5.51
N LYS A 169 6.43 -9.64 5.07
CA LYS A 169 5.25 -8.88 5.47
C LYS A 169 4.15 -9.80 6.00
N VAL A 170 3.17 -9.22 6.69
CA VAL A 170 2.05 -9.95 7.31
C VAL A 170 1.24 -10.71 6.25
N GLU A 171 1.00 -10.10 5.09
CA GLU A 171 0.27 -10.73 3.99
C GLU A 171 0.95 -11.99 3.45
N HIS A 172 2.29 -12.04 3.46
CA HIS A 172 3.06 -13.23 3.03
C HIS A 172 2.90 -14.37 4.06
N ARG A 173 2.94 -14.05 5.35
CA ARG A 173 2.77 -15.02 6.45
C ARG A 173 1.37 -15.65 6.44
N LEU A 174 0.33 -14.85 6.20
CA LEU A 174 -1.04 -15.38 6.05
C LEU A 174 -1.17 -16.26 4.80
N GLN A 175 -0.48 -15.93 3.71
CA GLN A 175 -0.51 -16.73 2.48
C GLN A 175 0.12 -18.12 2.68
N VAL A 176 1.24 -18.24 3.38
CA VAL A 176 1.83 -19.56 3.69
C VAL A 176 1.03 -20.36 4.71
N ALA A 177 0.38 -19.71 5.67
CA ALA A 177 -0.54 -20.38 6.59
C ALA A 177 -1.74 -21.00 5.85
N PHE A 178 -2.15 -20.41 4.73
CA PHE A 178 -3.18 -20.99 3.85
C PHE A 178 -2.69 -22.28 3.19
N TYR A 179 -1.49 -22.25 2.59
CA TYR A 179 -0.90 -23.43 1.96
C TYR A 179 -0.61 -24.54 2.97
N ASP A 180 -0.22 -24.19 4.20
CA ASP A 180 -0.12 -25.12 5.32
C ASP A 180 -1.45 -25.86 5.56
N ARG A 181 -2.56 -25.11 5.62
CA ARG A 181 -3.89 -25.69 5.84
C ARG A 181 -4.36 -26.58 4.69
N MET A 182 -4.10 -26.16 3.45
CA MET A 182 -4.40 -26.95 2.25
C MET A 182 -3.57 -28.23 2.22
N LEU A 183 -2.26 -28.13 2.48
CA LEU A 183 -1.35 -29.28 2.49
C LEU A 183 -1.74 -30.30 3.57
N ALA A 184 -2.07 -29.84 4.77
CA ALA A 184 -2.54 -30.71 5.84
C ALA A 184 -3.81 -31.49 5.44
N ALA A 185 -4.79 -30.83 4.80
CA ALA A 185 -5.99 -31.48 4.31
C ALA A 185 -5.70 -32.52 3.22
N ILE A 186 -4.84 -32.16 2.24
CA ILE A 186 -4.45 -33.04 1.13
C ILE A 186 -3.71 -34.29 1.64
N LEU A 187 -2.77 -34.11 2.58
CA LEU A 187 -2.01 -35.23 3.14
C LEU A 187 -2.90 -36.13 4.01
N ALA A 188 -3.82 -35.55 4.80
CA ALA A 188 -4.78 -36.30 5.59
C ALA A 188 -5.71 -37.15 4.71
N GLU A 189 -6.25 -36.58 3.64
CA GLU A 189 -7.08 -37.30 2.65
C GLU A 189 -6.31 -38.46 2.00
N ALA A 190 -5.03 -38.26 1.72
CA ALA A 190 -4.15 -39.27 1.15
C ALA A 190 -3.59 -40.29 2.18
N GLY A 191 -4.00 -40.21 3.45
CA GLY A 191 -3.55 -41.09 4.53
C GLY A 191 -2.08 -40.91 4.93
N VAL A 192 -1.48 -39.74 4.66
CA VAL A 192 -0.09 -39.42 5.00
C VAL A 192 -0.07 -38.58 6.28
N ALA A 193 0.48 -39.16 7.36
CA ALA A 193 0.60 -38.46 8.64
C ALA A 193 1.65 -37.35 8.58
N LEU A 194 1.23 -36.12 8.88
CA LEU A 194 2.09 -34.95 9.02
C LEU A 194 2.35 -34.70 10.52
N ALA A 195 3.60 -34.78 10.95
CA ALA A 195 3.98 -34.63 12.35
C ALA A 195 4.08 -33.16 12.80
N GLY A 196 4.28 -32.24 11.86
CA GLY A 196 4.35 -30.81 12.13
C GLY A 196 4.62 -30.03 10.85
N SER A 197 4.35 -28.74 10.92
CA SER A 197 4.54 -27.84 9.79
C SER A 197 4.93 -26.46 10.29
N ASP A 198 5.97 -25.90 9.70
CA ASP A 198 6.46 -24.56 9.96
C ASP A 198 6.07 -23.64 8.79
N LEU A 199 6.15 -22.32 8.96
CA LEU A 199 5.83 -21.36 7.92
C LEU A 199 7.07 -20.56 7.53
N GLY A 200 7.37 -20.46 6.23
CA GLY A 200 8.57 -19.79 5.73
C GLY A 200 8.30 -18.66 4.75
N ILE A 201 9.09 -17.59 4.80
CA ILE A 201 9.10 -16.54 3.78
C ILE A 201 10.53 -16.37 3.32
N LEU A 202 10.81 -16.69 2.06
CA LEU A 202 12.12 -16.48 1.47
C LEU A 202 12.13 -15.12 0.78
N TYR A 203 13.03 -14.24 1.18
CA TYR A 203 13.11 -12.90 0.61
C TYR A 203 14.53 -12.44 0.36
N LYS A 204 14.70 -11.57 -0.64
CA LYS A 204 16.02 -11.10 -1.09
C LYS A 204 16.78 -10.32 0.00
N GLY A 205 16.04 -9.58 0.83
CA GLY A 205 16.63 -8.76 1.88
C GLY A 205 17.25 -7.45 1.38
N PRO A 206 17.84 -6.65 2.28
CA PRO A 206 18.50 -5.40 1.92
C PRO A 206 19.74 -5.68 1.05
N SER A 207 19.96 -4.84 0.03
CA SER A 207 21.09 -5.00 -0.90
C SER A 207 22.44 -4.57 -0.32
N VAL A 208 22.42 -3.83 0.79
CA VAL A 208 23.60 -3.37 1.52
C VAL A 208 23.34 -3.66 3.00
N PRO A 209 24.27 -4.32 3.73
CA PRO A 209 24.16 -4.48 5.17
C PRO A 209 24.15 -3.10 5.83
N ASP A 210 23.11 -2.80 6.61
CA ASP A 210 23.06 -1.56 7.36
C ASP A 210 24.05 -1.67 8.55
N PRO A 211 25.12 -0.83 8.58
CA PRO A 211 26.13 -0.89 9.62
C PRO A 211 25.59 -0.47 10.99
N ASP A 212 24.52 0.32 11.02
CA ASP A 212 23.89 0.85 12.23
C ASP A 212 22.71 -0.02 12.71
N LEU A 213 22.50 -1.19 12.09
CA LEU A 213 21.52 -2.17 12.56
C LEU A 213 21.77 -2.53 14.02
N GLU A 214 20.71 -2.39 14.80
CA GLU A 214 20.67 -2.82 16.19
C GLU A 214 21.14 -4.28 16.31
N PRO A 215 21.92 -4.63 17.36
CA PRO A 215 22.51 -5.96 17.49
C PRO A 215 21.49 -7.11 17.40
N GLU A 216 20.28 -6.89 17.91
CA GLU A 216 19.19 -7.87 17.86
C GLU A 216 18.70 -8.11 16.42
N GLU A 217 18.58 -7.05 15.62
CA GLU A 217 18.12 -7.13 14.24
C GLU A 217 19.18 -7.76 13.34
N ARG A 218 20.46 -7.43 13.57
CA ARG A 218 21.59 -8.10 12.92
C ARG A 218 21.60 -9.60 13.21
N ALA A 219 21.50 -9.99 14.48
CA ALA A 219 21.45 -11.39 14.87
C ALA A 219 20.23 -12.12 14.26
N LYS A 220 19.10 -11.42 14.09
CA LYS A 220 17.93 -11.96 13.40
C LYS A 220 18.21 -12.21 11.92
N LEU A 221 18.78 -11.25 11.20
CA LEU A 221 19.13 -11.41 9.78
C LEU A 221 20.15 -12.53 9.58
N GLU A 222 21.16 -12.64 10.45
CA GLU A 222 22.15 -13.73 10.42
C GLU A 222 21.48 -15.11 10.58
N ARG A 223 20.53 -15.24 11.52
CA ARG A 223 19.73 -16.47 11.69
C ARG A 223 18.91 -16.79 10.43
N GLN A 224 18.31 -15.80 9.81
CA GLN A 224 17.50 -15.99 8.60
C GLN A 224 18.34 -16.34 7.37
N ALA A 225 19.53 -15.75 7.23
CA ALA A 225 20.50 -16.12 6.19
C ALA A 225 21.03 -17.55 6.40
N ALA A 226 21.36 -17.92 7.65
CA ALA A 226 21.73 -19.29 7.98
C ALA A 226 20.59 -20.28 7.66
N ALA A 227 19.35 -19.96 8.01
CA ALA A 227 18.19 -20.79 7.69
C ALA A 227 18.00 -20.98 6.17
N ALA A 228 18.20 -19.94 5.36
CA ALA A 228 18.12 -20.03 3.90
C ALA A 228 19.17 -21.00 3.34
N ARG A 229 20.43 -20.90 3.81
CA ARG A 229 21.52 -21.81 3.41
C ARG A 229 21.29 -23.24 3.88
N ASP A 230 20.93 -23.42 5.14
CA ASP A 230 20.85 -24.74 5.75
C ASP A 230 19.64 -25.54 5.26
N LEU A 231 18.48 -24.87 5.09
CA LEU A 231 17.23 -25.55 4.73
C LEU A 231 16.95 -25.60 3.23
N LEU A 232 17.50 -24.65 2.46
CA LEU A 232 17.24 -24.51 1.01
C LEU A 232 18.50 -24.44 0.16
N GLY A 233 19.68 -24.17 0.73
CA GLY A 233 20.91 -24.02 -0.04
C GLY A 233 21.03 -22.68 -0.76
N VAL A 234 20.26 -21.68 -0.33
CA VAL A 234 20.23 -20.35 -0.95
C VAL A 234 21.17 -19.43 -0.19
N GLU A 235 22.13 -18.83 -0.90
CA GLU A 235 23.20 -18.00 -0.32
C GLU A 235 22.83 -16.52 -0.28
N ASP A 236 22.11 -16.05 -1.30
CA ASP A 236 21.80 -14.63 -1.52
C ASP A 236 20.36 -14.26 -1.12
N ALA A 237 19.86 -14.85 -0.03
CA ALA A 237 18.52 -14.57 0.49
C ALA A 237 18.40 -14.83 2.00
N TYR A 238 17.25 -14.45 2.56
CA TYR A 238 16.89 -14.62 3.95
C TYR A 238 15.62 -15.46 4.04
N LEU A 239 15.61 -16.46 4.93
CA LEU A 239 14.43 -17.29 5.21
C LEU A 239 13.86 -16.92 6.59
N ASP A 240 12.74 -16.21 6.59
CA ASP A 240 11.97 -15.92 7.81
C ASP A 240 11.09 -17.13 8.16
N ILE A 241 11.54 -17.94 9.12
CA ILE A 241 10.70 -18.96 9.75
C ILE A 241 9.84 -18.28 10.80
N VAL A 242 8.52 -18.34 10.64
CA VAL A 242 7.58 -17.66 11.53
C VAL A 242 7.68 -18.27 12.93
N ALA A 243 8.05 -17.45 13.91
CA ALA A 243 8.26 -17.89 15.29
C ALA A 243 6.99 -18.41 15.98
N ASP A 244 5.83 -17.81 15.67
CA ASP A 244 4.51 -18.21 16.17
C ASP A 244 3.57 -18.49 14.98
N PRO A 245 3.64 -19.69 14.38
CA PRO A 245 2.78 -20.04 13.26
C PRO A 245 1.31 -20.20 13.69
N ASP A 246 1.05 -20.53 14.95
CA ASP A 246 -0.31 -20.74 15.48
C ASP A 246 -1.10 -19.44 15.55
N ALA A 247 -0.46 -18.29 15.81
CA ALA A 247 -1.10 -16.98 15.70
C ALA A 247 -1.68 -16.72 14.30
N PHE A 248 -0.97 -17.11 13.24
CA PHE A 248 -1.43 -16.94 11.85
C PHE A 248 -2.51 -17.95 11.48
N ARG A 249 -2.43 -19.17 11.98
CA ARG A 249 -3.49 -20.19 11.83
C ARG A 249 -4.79 -19.72 12.50
N ALA A 250 -4.72 -19.26 13.74
CA ALA A 250 -5.88 -18.73 14.47
C ALA A 250 -6.47 -17.49 13.78
N GLU A 251 -5.63 -16.63 13.20
CA GLU A 251 -6.10 -15.48 12.43
C GLU A 251 -6.79 -15.91 11.12
N LEU A 252 -6.29 -16.95 10.43
CA LEU A 252 -6.97 -17.52 9.28
C LEU A 252 -8.32 -18.14 9.63
N ASP A 253 -8.42 -18.81 10.78
CA ASP A 253 -9.69 -19.33 11.27
C ASP A 253 -10.70 -18.18 11.42
N ARG A 254 -10.36 -17.09 12.12
CA ARG A 254 -11.24 -15.92 12.25
C ARG A 254 -11.59 -15.26 10.91
N LEU A 255 -10.63 -15.16 10.01
CA LEU A 255 -10.82 -14.46 8.73
C LEU A 255 -11.63 -15.30 7.74
N VAL A 256 -11.49 -16.64 7.76
CA VAL A 256 -11.97 -17.51 6.67
C VAL A 256 -12.72 -18.75 7.16
N PHE A 257 -12.17 -19.52 8.10
CA PHE A 257 -12.64 -20.89 8.35
C PHE A 257 -13.67 -21.04 9.47
N ASP A 258 -13.72 -20.10 10.41
CA ASP A 258 -14.77 -20.08 11.43
C ASP A 258 -16.15 -19.91 10.78
N ARG A 259 -17.17 -20.48 11.42
CA ARG A 259 -18.56 -20.38 10.93
C ARG A 259 -19.01 -18.93 10.73
N ASP A 260 -18.61 -18.04 11.63
CA ASP A 260 -18.93 -16.61 11.61
C ASP A 260 -17.75 -15.77 11.10
N SER A 261 -16.91 -16.36 10.24
CA SER A 261 -15.71 -15.70 9.73
C SER A 261 -16.01 -14.44 8.92
N LEU A 262 -14.99 -13.58 8.81
CA LEU A 262 -15.10 -12.36 8.01
C LEU A 262 -15.43 -12.67 6.55
N ALA A 263 -14.81 -13.68 5.94
CA ALA A 263 -15.07 -14.06 4.56
C ALA A 263 -16.50 -14.57 4.36
N ALA A 264 -17.02 -15.39 5.28
CA ALA A 264 -18.40 -15.86 5.24
C ALA A 264 -19.38 -14.70 5.36
N GLY A 265 -19.17 -13.82 6.36
CA GLY A 265 -19.99 -12.63 6.56
C GLY A 265 -19.97 -11.67 5.37
N VAL A 266 -18.82 -11.50 4.70
CA VAL A 266 -18.71 -10.69 3.47
C VAL A 266 -19.40 -11.37 2.28
N ALA A 267 -19.32 -12.70 2.17
CA ALA A 267 -19.96 -13.46 1.10
C ALA A 267 -21.50 -13.49 1.21
N GLU A 268 -22.04 -13.44 2.42
CA GLU A 268 -23.49 -13.57 2.64
C GLU A 268 -24.21 -12.22 2.73
N ARG A 269 -23.48 -11.16 3.11
CA ARG A 269 -24.05 -9.82 3.20
C ARG A 269 -24.57 -9.31 1.84
N PRO A 270 -25.74 -8.64 1.81
CA PRO A 270 -26.21 -7.92 0.63
C PRO A 270 -25.12 -6.97 0.12
N PHE A 271 -24.90 -6.94 -1.19
CA PHE A 271 -23.78 -6.19 -1.77
C PHE A 271 -23.78 -4.72 -1.34
N ALA A 272 -24.94 -4.06 -1.39
CA ALA A 272 -25.09 -2.66 -0.97
C ALA A 272 -24.62 -2.40 0.47
N ALA A 273 -24.78 -3.38 1.37
CA ALA A 273 -24.44 -3.28 2.79
C ALA A 273 -22.97 -3.64 3.10
N VAL A 274 -22.17 -4.09 2.11
CA VAL A 274 -20.74 -4.35 2.31
C VAL A 274 -20.00 -3.02 2.47
N PRO A 275 -19.37 -2.75 3.62
CA PRO A 275 -18.78 -1.44 3.88
C PRO A 275 -17.52 -1.24 3.04
N PHE A 276 -17.29 0.02 2.66
CA PHE A 276 -16.10 0.46 1.94
C PHE A 276 -16.01 1.98 1.96
N HIS A 277 -14.82 2.48 1.63
CA HIS A 277 -14.56 3.87 1.27
C HIS A 277 -13.52 3.92 0.15
N LEU A 278 -13.46 5.04 -0.57
CA LEU A 278 -12.39 5.29 -1.53
C LEU A 278 -11.19 5.89 -0.80
N CYS A 279 -9.98 5.47 -1.16
CA CYS A 279 -8.74 5.92 -0.57
C CYS A 279 -7.59 5.78 -1.59
N ALA A 280 -6.39 6.28 -1.29
CA ALA A 280 -5.25 6.23 -2.23
C ALA A 280 -4.87 4.80 -2.67
N ARG A 281 -5.12 3.78 -1.83
CA ARG A 281 -4.91 2.37 -2.21
C ARG A 281 -5.83 1.91 -3.35
N CYS A 282 -6.93 2.61 -3.60
CA CYS A 282 -7.84 2.30 -4.70
C CYS A 282 -7.16 2.49 -6.06
N ASP A 283 -6.15 3.35 -6.18
CA ASP A 283 -5.44 3.57 -7.46
C ASP A 283 -4.66 2.34 -7.94
N GLN A 284 -4.47 1.34 -7.08
CA GLN A 284 -3.85 0.06 -7.43
C GLN A 284 -4.87 -1.09 -7.41
N CYS A 285 -6.13 -0.82 -7.14
CA CYS A 285 -7.18 -1.81 -7.02
C CYS A 285 -7.86 -2.04 -8.38
N LEU A 286 -7.86 -3.30 -8.83
CA LEU A 286 -8.54 -3.77 -10.05
C LEU A 286 -10.02 -3.30 -10.15
N TYR A 287 -10.67 -3.13 -9.00
CA TYR A 287 -12.10 -2.79 -8.89
C TYR A 287 -12.39 -1.30 -8.65
N ALA A 288 -11.38 -0.44 -8.59
CA ALA A 288 -11.60 0.99 -8.34
C ALA A 288 -12.56 1.65 -9.35
N PRO A 289 -12.46 1.39 -10.67
CA PRO A 289 -13.44 1.92 -11.63
C PRO A 289 -14.88 1.50 -11.32
N PHE A 290 -15.07 0.26 -10.86
CA PHE A 290 -16.38 -0.23 -10.44
C PHE A 290 -16.90 0.53 -9.22
N CYS A 291 -16.09 0.62 -8.16
CA CYS A 291 -16.48 1.27 -6.91
C CYS A 291 -16.74 2.77 -7.10
N LEU A 292 -15.92 3.45 -7.92
CA LEU A 292 -16.11 4.85 -8.30
C LEU A 292 -17.46 5.06 -8.99
N ARG A 293 -17.75 4.26 -10.02
CA ARG A 293 -19.02 4.35 -10.74
C ARG A 293 -20.21 4.05 -9.83
N TRP A 294 -20.14 2.98 -9.04
CA TRP A 294 -21.21 2.60 -8.11
C TRP A 294 -21.51 3.72 -7.11
N SER A 295 -20.46 4.37 -6.60
CA SER A 295 -20.59 5.47 -5.64
C SER A 295 -21.22 6.69 -6.31
N ALA A 296 -20.78 7.05 -7.52
CA ALA A 296 -21.31 8.17 -8.28
C ALA A 296 -22.80 8.01 -8.63
N GLU A 297 -23.23 6.81 -9.03
CA GLU A 297 -24.64 6.52 -9.33
C GLU A 297 -25.56 6.66 -8.10
N ARG A 298 -25.00 6.66 -6.88
CA ARG A 298 -25.74 6.67 -5.61
C ARG A 298 -25.50 7.91 -4.75
N ASP A 299 -24.69 8.87 -5.23
CA ASP A 299 -24.23 10.02 -4.43
C ASP A 299 -23.63 9.57 -3.08
N ASP A 300 -22.91 8.44 -3.08
CA ASP A 300 -22.44 7.78 -1.87
C ASP A 300 -21.32 8.58 -1.18
N LEU A 301 -21.30 8.54 0.17
CA LEU A 301 -20.32 9.24 1.01
C LEU A 301 -18.85 8.90 0.70
N SER A 302 -18.56 7.75 0.08
CA SER A 302 -17.21 7.35 -0.32
C SER A 302 -16.59 8.29 -1.36
N LEU A 303 -17.38 9.15 -2.00
CA LEU A 303 -16.89 10.21 -2.90
C LEU A 303 -16.32 11.42 -2.17
N VAL A 304 -16.60 11.57 -0.87
CA VAL A 304 -16.10 12.68 -0.06
C VAL A 304 -14.63 12.43 0.26
N PRO A 305 -13.70 13.31 -0.15
CA PRO A 305 -12.28 13.09 0.08
C PRO A 305 -11.92 12.93 1.57
N HIS A 306 -11.00 12.01 1.87
CA HIS A 306 -10.51 11.71 3.23
C HIS A 306 -11.60 11.31 4.26
N LEU A 307 -12.76 10.87 3.80
CA LEU A 307 -13.78 10.25 4.63
C LEU A 307 -13.46 8.75 4.80
N ALA A 308 -13.26 8.31 6.04
CA ALA A 308 -12.93 6.92 6.34
C ALA A 308 -14.19 6.03 6.45
N GLU A 309 -14.02 4.71 6.36
CA GLU A 309 -15.13 3.75 6.53
C GLU A 309 -15.89 3.93 7.85
N ARG A 310 -15.16 4.24 8.94
CA ARG A 310 -15.76 4.48 10.26
C ARG A 310 -16.62 5.74 10.26
N ASP A 311 -16.14 6.83 9.62
CA ASP A 311 -16.91 8.07 9.47
C ASP A 311 -18.21 7.79 8.71
N LYS A 312 -18.10 7.06 7.58
CA LYS A 312 -19.24 6.64 6.76
C LYS A 312 -20.27 5.86 7.57
N THR A 313 -19.82 4.90 8.38
CA THR A 313 -20.69 4.04 9.19
C THR A 313 -21.47 4.86 10.22
N ILE A 314 -20.80 5.78 10.92
CA ILE A 314 -21.43 6.66 11.92
C ILE A 314 -22.43 7.61 11.26
N LEU A 315 -22.04 8.24 10.15
CA LEU A 315 -22.92 9.13 9.38
C LEU A 315 -24.17 8.38 8.89
N ALA A 316 -23.99 7.19 8.30
CA ALA A 316 -25.10 6.37 7.82
C ALA A 316 -26.03 5.94 8.98
N ALA A 317 -25.48 5.54 10.13
CA ALA A 317 -26.27 5.21 11.32
C ALA A 317 -27.08 6.40 11.85
N ALA A 318 -26.60 7.63 11.62
CA ALA A 318 -27.30 8.87 11.96
C ALA A 318 -28.29 9.33 10.86
N GLY A 319 -28.48 8.55 9.79
CA GLY A 319 -29.36 8.87 8.67
C GLY A 319 -28.74 9.72 7.55
N VAL A 320 -27.42 10.00 7.62
CA VAL A 320 -26.68 10.73 6.59
C VAL A 320 -26.01 9.73 5.66
N GLY A 321 -26.71 9.34 4.59
CA GLY A 321 -26.26 8.29 3.66
C GLY A 321 -25.59 8.78 2.37
N SER A 322 -25.67 10.08 2.06
CA SER A 322 -25.20 10.64 0.79
C SER A 322 -24.35 11.89 0.95
N ALA A 323 -23.54 12.20 -0.07
CA ALA A 323 -22.74 13.41 -0.11
C ALA A 323 -23.63 14.68 -0.09
N ALA A 324 -24.81 14.63 -0.73
CA ALA A 324 -25.80 15.71 -0.64
C ALA A 324 -26.32 15.90 0.78
N ALA A 325 -26.68 14.82 1.48
CA ALA A 325 -27.17 14.90 2.85
C ALA A 325 -26.11 15.47 3.79
N LEU A 326 -24.85 15.03 3.65
CA LEU A 326 -23.74 15.58 4.43
C LEU A 326 -23.50 17.06 4.12
N ALA A 327 -23.47 17.44 2.84
CA ALA A 327 -23.28 18.84 2.43
C ALA A 327 -24.39 19.77 2.94
N GLY A 328 -25.61 19.25 3.14
CA GLY A 328 -26.78 20.00 3.61
C GLY A 328 -26.94 20.06 5.14
N LEU A 329 -26.05 19.45 5.93
CA LEU A 329 -26.16 19.49 7.40
C LEU A 329 -26.04 20.91 7.97
N LYS A 330 -25.22 21.75 7.34
CA LYS A 330 -25.01 23.14 7.72
C LYS A 330 -25.00 24.05 6.49
N GLU A 331 -25.42 25.29 6.67
CA GLU A 331 -25.39 26.32 5.65
C GLU A 331 -24.50 27.51 6.03
N PRO A 332 -23.96 28.25 5.05
CA PRO A 332 -23.22 29.48 5.30
C PRO A 332 -24.08 30.49 6.06
N THR A 333 -23.53 31.07 7.13
CA THR A 333 -24.19 32.18 7.84
C THR A 333 -24.01 33.49 7.09
N PRO A 334 -24.98 34.42 7.12
CA PRO A 334 -24.79 35.76 6.57
C PRO A 334 -23.61 36.48 7.24
N ASP A 335 -22.83 37.22 6.44
CA ASP A 335 -21.83 38.13 6.97
C ASP A 335 -22.53 39.31 7.68
N PRO A 336 -22.15 39.65 8.92
CA PRO A 336 -22.81 40.73 9.68
C PRO A 336 -22.72 42.11 9.01
N THR A 337 -21.75 42.31 8.13
CA THR A 337 -21.47 43.61 7.50
C THR A 337 -22.12 43.72 6.13
N THR A 338 -22.01 42.66 5.32
CA THR A 338 -22.48 42.68 3.91
C THR A 338 -23.81 41.98 3.70
N GLY A 339 -24.27 41.16 4.66
CA GLY A 339 -25.44 40.30 4.51
C GLY A 339 -25.25 39.12 3.56
N GLU A 340 -24.12 39.03 2.87
CA GLU A 340 -23.80 37.97 1.93
C GLU A 340 -23.43 36.66 2.65
N PRO A 341 -23.67 35.48 2.05
CA PRO A 341 -23.31 34.19 2.65
C PRO A 341 -21.79 34.08 2.92
N ASN A 342 -21.39 33.94 4.19
CA ASN A 342 -20.02 33.72 4.61
C ASN A 342 -19.68 32.22 4.61
N LEU A 343 -18.96 31.77 3.59
CA LEU A 343 -18.61 30.36 3.41
C LEU A 343 -17.62 29.82 4.46
N PHE A 344 -16.98 30.67 5.26
CA PHE A 344 -16.07 30.25 6.34
C PHE A 344 -16.80 29.92 7.64
N ARG A 345 -18.07 30.31 7.77
CA ARG A 345 -18.89 30.10 8.95
C ARG A 345 -20.12 29.29 8.57
N LEU A 346 -20.17 28.05 9.03
CA LEU A 346 -21.29 27.14 8.81
C LEU A 346 -22.11 27.00 10.08
N ALA A 347 -23.44 27.13 9.97
CA ALA A 347 -24.37 26.87 11.06
C ALA A 347 -25.42 25.83 10.63
N PRO A 348 -25.88 24.97 11.56
CA PRO A 348 -27.00 24.09 11.27
C PRO A 348 -28.27 24.89 11.00
N THR A 349 -29.14 24.33 10.17
CA THR A 349 -30.51 24.84 9.99
C THR A 349 -31.42 24.28 11.10
N PRO A 350 -32.59 24.88 11.39
CA PRO A 350 -33.49 24.32 12.41
C PRO A 350 -33.82 22.83 12.23
N PRO A 351 -34.07 22.32 10.99
CA PRO A 351 -34.27 20.89 10.76
C PRO A 351 -33.05 20.00 11.07
N THR A 352 -31.84 20.52 10.92
CA THR A 352 -30.59 19.73 11.07
C THR A 352 -29.90 19.94 12.41
N ALA A 353 -30.34 20.91 13.23
CA ALA A 353 -29.69 21.29 14.49
C ALA A 353 -29.49 20.10 15.46
N ALA A 354 -30.56 19.36 15.76
CA ALA A 354 -30.49 18.21 16.65
C ALA A 354 -29.61 17.07 16.10
N LEU A 355 -29.57 16.90 14.77
CA LEU A 355 -28.71 15.89 14.14
C LEU A 355 -27.23 16.30 14.21
N VAL A 356 -26.92 17.57 13.94
CA VAL A 356 -25.57 18.12 14.02
C VAL A 356 -25.02 18.05 15.44
N GLU A 357 -25.85 18.34 16.45
CA GLU A 357 -25.47 18.20 17.86
C GLU A 357 -25.09 16.76 18.21
N ARG A 358 -25.89 15.77 17.79
CA ARG A 358 -25.56 14.34 17.98
C ARG A 358 -24.28 13.93 17.26
N LEU A 359 -24.07 14.40 16.03
CA LEU A 359 -22.87 14.07 15.25
C LEU A 359 -21.60 14.69 15.86
N HIS A 360 -21.69 15.89 16.44
CA HIS A 360 -20.60 16.49 17.22
C HIS A 360 -20.20 15.65 18.42
N GLY A 361 -21.19 15.02 19.08
CA GLY A 361 -20.95 14.08 20.18
C GLY A 361 -20.45 12.70 19.76
N SER A 362 -20.20 12.43 18.47
CA SER A 362 -19.88 11.09 17.95
C SER A 362 -18.43 11.00 17.42
N PRO A 363 -17.46 10.50 18.21
CA PRO A 363 -16.10 10.25 17.72
C PRO A 363 -16.03 9.13 16.67
N PRO A 364 -15.20 9.26 15.61
CA PRO A 364 -14.30 10.39 15.31
C PRO A 364 -14.92 11.49 14.43
N VAL A 365 -16.23 11.40 14.10
CA VAL A 365 -16.89 12.34 13.18
C VAL A 365 -16.94 13.76 13.76
N GLY A 366 -17.28 13.91 15.04
CA GLY A 366 -17.53 15.22 15.66
C GLY A 366 -16.44 16.27 15.43
N PRO A 367 -15.17 16.00 15.81
CA PRO A 367 -14.05 16.91 15.59
C PRO A 367 -13.81 17.31 14.12
N ARG A 368 -14.30 16.51 13.17
CA ARG A 368 -14.09 16.69 11.73
C ARG A 368 -15.36 17.06 10.97
N LEU A 369 -16.50 17.24 11.64
CA LEU A 369 -17.80 17.37 10.98
C LEU A 369 -17.80 18.53 9.97
N ASP A 370 -17.26 19.69 10.35
CA ASP A 370 -17.21 20.86 9.47
C ASP A 370 -16.25 20.68 8.29
N GLU A 371 -15.11 20.02 8.51
CA GLU A 371 -14.21 19.61 7.43
C GLU A 371 -14.97 18.73 6.41
N LEU A 372 -15.66 17.69 6.90
CA LEU A 372 -16.38 16.74 6.06
C LEU A 372 -17.53 17.42 5.28
N ILE A 373 -18.24 18.37 5.91
CA ILE A 373 -19.28 19.18 5.24
C ILE A 373 -18.66 20.05 4.14
N HIS A 374 -17.53 20.73 4.40
CA HIS A 374 -16.85 21.53 3.38
C HIS A 374 -16.40 20.68 2.19
N ARG A 375 -15.86 19.48 2.44
CA ARG A 375 -15.46 18.53 1.40
C ARG A 375 -16.66 18.04 0.59
N ALA A 376 -17.76 17.71 1.26
CA ALA A 376 -18.99 17.30 0.59
C ALA A 376 -19.56 18.43 -0.28
N LYS A 377 -19.62 19.68 0.21
CA LYS A 377 -20.04 20.85 -0.58
C LYS A 377 -19.13 21.06 -1.80
N ARG A 378 -17.81 20.87 -1.67
CA ARG A 378 -16.86 20.97 -2.79
C ARG A 378 -17.07 19.89 -3.85
N TYR A 379 -17.19 18.65 -3.43
CA TYR A 379 -17.50 17.53 -4.31
C TYR A 379 -18.82 17.82 -5.07
N ARG A 380 -19.87 18.21 -4.37
CA ARG A 380 -21.20 18.51 -4.95
C ARG A 380 -21.15 19.64 -5.98
N ARG A 381 -20.44 20.73 -5.68
CA ARG A 381 -20.22 21.83 -6.63
C ARG A 381 -19.56 21.32 -7.91
N ASN A 382 -18.57 20.45 -7.80
CA ASN A 382 -17.88 19.89 -8.96
C ASN A 382 -18.75 18.89 -9.75
N ALA A 383 -19.47 18.01 -9.04
CA ALA A 383 -20.26 16.95 -9.67
C ALA A 383 -21.54 17.46 -10.35
N THR A 384 -22.15 18.52 -9.82
CA THR A 384 -23.47 19.01 -10.27
C THR A 384 -23.47 20.44 -10.79
N GLY A 385 -22.39 21.19 -10.61
CA GLY A 385 -22.33 22.63 -10.86
C GLY A 385 -23.09 23.47 -9.83
N ALA A 386 -23.82 22.86 -8.88
CA ALA A 386 -24.68 23.55 -7.94
C ALA A 386 -23.98 23.85 -6.60
N GLY A 387 -24.26 25.03 -6.05
CA GLY A 387 -23.81 25.46 -4.71
C GLY A 387 -22.46 26.21 -4.70
N ARG A 388 -22.17 26.84 -3.56
CA ARG A 388 -20.91 27.55 -3.29
C ARG A 388 -20.01 26.68 -2.41
N ALA A 389 -18.71 26.65 -2.72
CA ALA A 389 -17.73 25.90 -1.95
C ALA A 389 -16.36 26.58 -1.97
N LEU A 390 -15.69 26.57 -0.82
CA LEU A 390 -14.32 27.05 -0.67
C LEU A 390 -13.33 26.13 -1.39
N SER A 391 -12.19 26.69 -1.82
CA SER A 391 -11.03 25.94 -2.31
C SER A 391 -10.08 25.50 -1.19
N SER A 392 -10.31 25.97 0.05
CA SER A 392 -9.57 25.60 1.25
C SER A 392 -10.50 25.09 2.35
N ILE A 393 -9.92 24.38 3.33
CA ILE A 393 -10.60 23.95 4.55
C ILE A 393 -10.35 24.99 5.64
N PRO A 394 -11.39 25.65 6.20
CA PRO A 394 -11.23 26.63 7.27
C PRO A 394 -10.63 26.05 8.55
N SER A 395 -9.97 26.89 9.34
CA SER A 395 -9.56 26.63 10.72
C SER A 395 -8.63 25.41 10.94
N ARG A 396 -7.81 25.05 9.95
CA ARG A 396 -6.88 23.90 10.03
C ARG A 396 -5.52 24.20 10.65
N GLY A 397 -5.32 25.43 11.15
CA GLY A 397 -4.06 25.86 11.72
C GLY A 397 -3.08 26.41 10.67
N ARG A 398 -1.81 26.48 11.06
CA ARG A 398 -0.72 27.01 10.22
C ARG A 398 -0.15 25.90 9.33
N SER A 399 0.25 26.28 8.12
CA SER A 399 1.00 25.42 7.19
C SER A 399 2.41 25.17 7.73
N SER A 400 2.99 24.01 7.40
CA SER A 400 4.42 23.74 7.63
C SER A 400 5.33 24.54 6.69
N LEU A 401 4.79 25.14 5.63
CA LEU A 401 5.57 25.98 4.73
C LEU A 401 5.99 27.28 5.45
N PRO A 402 7.29 27.59 5.54
CA PRO A 402 7.75 28.81 6.19
C PRO A 402 7.33 30.04 5.38
N ALA A 403 6.89 31.09 6.09
CA ALA A 403 6.69 32.39 5.49
C ALA A 403 8.05 33.02 5.12
N SER A 404 8.08 33.78 4.03
CA SER A 404 9.21 34.65 3.71
C SER A 404 8.67 36.05 3.50
N THR A 405 9.08 36.97 4.37
CA THR A 405 8.78 38.39 4.35
C THR A 405 10.06 39.15 4.74
N PRO A 406 10.13 40.48 4.57
CA PRO A 406 11.28 41.26 5.04
C PRO A 406 11.59 41.02 6.54
N GLU A 407 10.57 40.74 7.35
CA GLU A 407 10.67 40.53 8.79
C GLU A 407 10.87 39.06 9.20
N LEU A 408 10.33 38.11 8.42
CA LEU A 408 10.36 36.68 8.72
C LEU A 408 11.08 35.92 7.60
N HIS A 409 12.26 35.38 7.92
CA HIS A 409 13.10 34.62 6.96
C HIS A 409 13.29 35.35 5.61
N PRO A 410 13.85 36.57 5.60
CA PRO A 410 13.99 37.39 4.39
C PRO A 410 14.86 36.75 3.30
N ASN A 411 15.82 35.91 3.70
CA ASN A 411 16.76 35.26 2.78
C ASN A 411 16.51 33.75 2.65
N LEU A 412 15.27 33.29 2.90
CA LEU A 412 14.92 31.87 2.89
C LEU A 412 15.26 31.19 1.56
N VAL A 413 15.88 30.01 1.62
CA VAL A 413 16.08 29.13 0.47
C VAL A 413 15.13 27.94 0.58
N ARG A 414 14.25 27.80 -0.41
CA ARG A 414 13.37 26.63 -0.56
C ARG A 414 13.96 25.67 -1.58
N VAL A 415 14.05 24.40 -1.22
CA VAL A 415 14.55 23.33 -2.09
C VAL A 415 13.44 22.32 -2.32
N PHE A 416 12.85 22.35 -3.52
CA PHE A 416 11.85 21.38 -3.93
C PHE A 416 12.55 20.17 -4.52
N ILE A 417 12.43 19.01 -3.88
CA ILE A 417 13.10 17.76 -4.30
C ILE A 417 12.07 16.84 -4.94
N ASP A 418 12.42 16.31 -6.11
CA ASP A 418 11.69 15.26 -6.82
C ASP A 418 12.65 14.11 -7.10
N VAL A 419 12.29 12.91 -6.65
CA VAL A 419 13.07 11.70 -6.90
C VAL A 419 12.18 10.62 -7.48
N GLN A 420 12.69 9.90 -8.46
CA GLN A 420 11.98 8.76 -9.04
C GLN A 420 12.85 7.51 -8.93
N ALA A 421 12.25 6.48 -8.33
CA ALA A 421 12.86 5.17 -8.17
C ALA A 421 12.31 4.21 -9.22
N ASP A 422 13.20 3.41 -9.79
CA ASP A 422 12.80 2.26 -10.57
C ASP A 422 12.23 1.23 -9.59
N TYR A 423 10.93 0.98 -9.70
CA TYR A 423 10.22 0.05 -8.82
C TYR A 423 10.70 -1.40 -8.96
N LEU A 424 11.46 -1.74 -10.01
CA LEU A 424 12.08 -3.05 -10.16
C LEU A 424 13.36 -3.12 -9.33
N THR A 425 14.30 -2.20 -9.51
CA THR A 425 15.59 -2.26 -8.80
C THR A 425 15.54 -1.64 -7.40
N GLY A 426 14.52 -0.84 -7.11
CA GLY A 426 14.45 0.01 -5.92
C GLY A 426 15.41 1.19 -5.98
N ARG A 427 16.10 1.41 -7.10
CA ARG A 427 17.17 2.41 -7.26
C ARG A 427 16.66 3.67 -7.92
N LEU A 428 17.24 4.82 -7.55
CA LEU A 428 16.90 6.09 -8.17
C LEU A 428 17.41 6.13 -9.62
N TYR A 429 16.53 6.53 -10.54
CA TYR A 429 16.89 6.86 -11.90
C TYR A 429 16.76 8.35 -12.19
N LEU A 430 16.00 9.11 -11.37
CA LEU A 430 15.85 10.56 -11.42
C LEU A 430 16.12 11.17 -10.05
N ALA A 431 16.92 12.22 -10.02
CA ALA A 431 17.02 13.13 -8.88
C ALA A 431 16.97 14.58 -9.39
N GLY A 432 15.96 15.32 -8.92
CA GLY A 432 15.66 16.69 -9.29
C GLY A 432 15.60 17.59 -8.05
N ALA A 433 16.10 18.80 -8.18
CA ALA A 433 15.92 19.86 -7.20
C ALA A 433 15.61 21.18 -7.91
N LEU A 434 14.57 21.89 -7.47
CA LEU A 434 14.38 23.31 -7.76
C LEU A 434 14.78 24.11 -6.52
N VAL A 435 15.85 24.89 -6.63
CA VAL A 435 16.29 25.80 -5.58
C VAL A 435 15.69 27.17 -5.88
N SER A 436 14.94 27.72 -4.92
CA SER A 436 14.34 29.05 -4.97
C SER A 436 14.82 29.85 -3.76
N ALA A 437 15.57 30.93 -3.99
CA ALA A 437 16.09 31.77 -2.92
C ALA A 437 15.37 33.12 -2.89
N ALA A 438 14.85 33.46 -1.71
CA ALA A 438 14.31 34.78 -1.44
C ALA A 438 15.43 35.78 -1.14
N GLU A 439 15.16 37.05 -1.45
CA GLU A 439 15.96 38.19 -1.00
C GLU A 439 15.01 39.24 -0.43
N GLN A 440 15.23 39.64 0.82
CA GLN A 440 14.36 40.58 1.53
C GLN A 440 12.88 40.16 1.53
N GLY A 441 12.60 38.85 1.53
CA GLY A 441 11.26 38.29 1.53
C GLY A 441 10.64 38.11 0.15
N GLU A 442 11.34 38.48 -0.93
CA GLU A 442 10.83 38.36 -2.29
C GLU A 442 11.49 37.19 -3.05
N GLU A 443 10.67 36.34 -3.64
CA GLU A 443 11.12 35.30 -4.58
C GLU A 443 11.05 35.82 -6.01
N THR A 444 12.15 35.73 -6.75
CA THR A 444 12.19 36.12 -8.16
C THR A 444 12.64 34.96 -9.05
N PRO A 445 12.15 34.85 -10.29
CA PRO A 445 12.60 33.80 -11.22
C PRO A 445 14.11 33.81 -11.48
N ALA A 446 14.76 34.97 -11.38
CA ALA A 446 16.21 35.09 -11.54
C ALA A 446 17.00 34.40 -10.41
N ARG A 447 16.37 34.21 -9.24
CA ARG A 447 16.95 33.52 -8.08
C ARG A 447 16.45 32.08 -7.95
N GLN A 448 16.10 31.47 -9.08
CA GLN A 448 15.70 30.07 -9.16
C GLN A 448 16.68 29.28 -10.03
N ARG A 449 16.97 28.04 -9.63
CA ARG A 449 17.78 27.12 -10.42
C ARG A 449 17.28 25.70 -10.29
N ALA A 450 17.00 25.08 -11.44
CA ALA A 450 16.67 23.67 -11.53
C ALA A 450 17.96 22.85 -11.73
N VAL A 451 18.13 21.81 -10.92
CA VAL A 451 19.17 20.80 -11.01
C VAL A 451 18.48 19.47 -11.24
N VAL A 452 18.61 18.90 -12.44
CA VAL A 452 17.94 17.64 -12.79
C VAL A 452 18.95 16.68 -13.38
N HIS A 453 19.00 15.48 -12.81
CA HIS A 453 19.77 14.39 -13.36
C HIS A 453 18.90 13.16 -13.55
N LEU A 454 19.15 12.47 -14.66
CA LEU A 454 18.48 11.24 -15.06
C LEU A 454 19.54 10.24 -15.51
N THR A 455 19.35 8.96 -15.21
CA THR A 455 20.15 7.88 -15.82
C THR A 455 19.67 7.63 -17.26
N GLY A 456 20.59 7.29 -18.16
CA GLY A 456 20.26 7.00 -19.56
C GLY A 456 19.65 5.60 -19.78
N ARG A 457 19.63 4.77 -18.73
CA ARG A 457 19.20 3.36 -18.72
C ARG A 457 18.65 3.00 -17.34
N ALA A 458 18.11 1.78 -17.20
CA ALA A 458 17.74 1.24 -15.90
C ALA A 458 18.96 1.29 -14.95
N PRO A 459 18.82 1.88 -13.74
CA PRO A 459 19.96 2.19 -12.89
C PRO A 459 20.57 0.92 -12.27
N GLU A 460 21.88 0.74 -12.48
CA GLU A 460 22.70 -0.16 -11.67
C GLU A 460 23.25 0.57 -10.44
N ALA A 461 23.96 -0.15 -9.57
CA ALA A 461 24.53 0.42 -8.33
C ALA A 461 25.43 1.64 -8.60
N ALA A 462 26.35 1.52 -9.55
CA ALA A 462 27.25 2.62 -9.90
C ALA A 462 26.52 3.82 -10.54
N ASP A 463 25.42 3.58 -11.26
CA ASP A 463 24.63 4.65 -11.87
C ASP A 463 23.92 5.49 -10.80
N GLU A 464 23.34 4.84 -9.78
CA GLU A 464 22.68 5.49 -8.65
C GLU A 464 23.68 6.32 -7.82
N ALA A 465 24.84 5.77 -7.49
CA ALA A 465 25.91 6.50 -6.80
C ALA A 465 26.34 7.75 -7.59
N GLY A 466 26.62 7.58 -8.88
CA GLY A 466 27.01 8.68 -9.76
C GLY A 466 25.92 9.74 -9.92
N LEU A 467 24.64 9.33 -9.97
CA LEU A 467 23.48 10.21 -9.98
C LEU A 467 23.44 11.09 -8.73
N LEU A 468 23.51 10.47 -7.55
CA LEU A 468 23.48 11.16 -6.25
C LEU A 468 24.65 12.12 -6.09
N ILE A 469 25.88 11.70 -6.40
CA ILE A 469 27.08 12.56 -6.29
C ILE A 469 26.93 13.83 -7.14
N ARG A 470 26.48 13.69 -8.39
CA ARG A 470 26.27 14.85 -9.27
C ARG A 470 25.16 15.75 -8.76
N TRP A 471 24.04 15.16 -8.38
CA TRP A 471 22.86 15.88 -7.91
C TRP A 471 23.11 16.64 -6.61
N VAL A 472 23.66 16.00 -5.59
CA VAL A 472 23.99 16.66 -4.30
C VAL A 472 24.96 17.81 -4.53
N ARG A 473 26.05 17.57 -5.29
CA ARG A 473 27.06 18.60 -5.56
C ARG A 473 26.48 19.81 -6.29
N GLN A 474 25.66 19.60 -7.31
CA GLN A 474 25.07 20.69 -8.08
C GLN A 474 23.97 21.42 -7.30
N THR A 475 23.21 20.71 -6.47
CA THR A 475 22.19 21.31 -5.60
C THR A 475 22.82 22.20 -4.54
N LEU A 476 23.88 21.74 -3.86
CA LEU A 476 24.61 22.57 -2.89
C LEU A 476 25.23 23.82 -3.53
N ARG A 477 25.80 23.69 -4.74
CA ARG A 477 26.29 24.85 -5.50
C ARG A 477 25.17 25.82 -5.87
N ALA A 478 24.01 25.31 -6.27
CA ALA A 478 22.86 26.15 -6.58
C ALA A 478 22.38 26.92 -5.33
N ILE A 479 22.39 26.29 -4.15
CA ILE A 479 22.07 26.96 -2.89
C ILE A 479 23.07 28.07 -2.59
N ASP A 480 24.38 27.80 -2.65
CA ASP A 480 25.42 28.79 -2.36
C ASP A 480 25.43 29.96 -3.36
N ASP A 481 25.22 29.68 -4.65
CA ASP A 481 25.16 30.70 -5.70
C ASP A 481 23.95 31.62 -5.56
N LEU A 482 22.82 31.08 -5.08
CA LEU A 482 21.54 31.79 -5.02
C LEU A 482 21.24 32.40 -3.65
N ALA A 483 21.92 31.98 -2.57
CA ALA A 483 21.70 32.52 -1.24
C ALA A 483 22.01 34.02 -1.18
N ALA A 484 21.07 34.81 -0.67
CA ALA A 484 21.29 36.24 -0.43
C ALA A 484 22.22 36.44 0.76
N ALA A 485 23.00 37.52 0.74
CA ALA A 485 23.82 37.89 1.87
C ALA A 485 22.93 38.38 3.03
N ASP A 486 23.28 37.98 4.24
CA ASP A 486 22.76 38.53 5.48
C ASP A 486 23.30 39.96 5.72
N PRO A 487 22.78 40.70 6.72
CA PRO A 487 23.25 42.06 7.02
C PRO A 487 24.76 42.15 7.37
N ALA A 488 25.41 41.05 7.73
CA ALA A 488 26.85 40.98 7.99
C ALA A 488 27.66 40.61 6.74
N GLY A 489 27.02 40.45 5.58
CA GLY A 489 27.65 40.06 4.31
C GLY A 489 27.91 38.55 4.18
N GLY A 490 27.49 37.74 5.16
CA GLY A 490 27.58 36.28 5.11
C GLY A 490 26.45 35.68 4.29
N ARG A 491 26.66 34.56 3.61
CA ARG A 491 25.58 33.83 2.91
C ARG A 491 24.91 32.83 3.84
N THR A 492 24.48 33.30 5.02
CA THR A 492 23.75 32.45 5.97
C THR A 492 22.25 32.62 5.73
N ALA A 493 21.62 31.57 5.20
CA ALA A 493 20.20 31.55 4.87
C ALA A 493 19.55 30.30 5.47
N PRO A 494 18.35 30.43 6.07
CA PRO A 494 17.58 29.24 6.44
C PRO A 494 17.24 28.45 5.18
N ILE A 495 17.32 27.12 5.26
CA ILE A 495 16.99 26.20 4.18
C ILE A 495 15.75 25.42 4.58
N HIS A 496 14.77 25.35 3.69
CA HIS A 496 13.56 24.55 3.84
C HIS A 496 13.42 23.58 2.68
N ILE A 497 13.21 22.30 2.99
CA ILE A 497 13.01 21.26 1.99
C ILE A 497 11.52 21.04 1.77
N VAL A 498 11.13 20.88 0.51
CA VAL A 498 9.78 20.53 0.11
C VAL A 498 9.85 19.28 -0.75
N MET A 499 9.11 18.24 -0.35
CA MET A 499 8.94 17.01 -1.13
C MET A 499 7.46 16.75 -1.36
N TRP A 500 7.09 15.95 -2.36
CA TRP A 500 5.68 15.65 -2.58
C TRP A 500 5.12 14.74 -1.48
N SER A 501 5.79 13.62 -1.20
CA SER A 501 5.27 12.57 -0.30
C SER A 501 6.33 11.92 0.56
N ALA A 502 5.89 11.26 1.65
CA ALA A 502 6.76 10.43 2.49
C ALA A 502 7.37 9.24 1.70
N ALA A 503 6.73 8.79 0.61
CA ALA A 503 7.27 7.72 -0.23
C ALA A 503 8.50 8.17 -1.01
N GLU A 504 8.50 9.40 -1.53
CA GLU A 504 9.67 9.99 -2.18
C GLU A 504 10.79 10.27 -1.18
N GLN A 505 10.45 10.81 -0.01
CA GLN A 505 11.41 10.98 1.09
C GLN A 505 12.08 9.65 1.41
N LYS A 506 11.29 8.58 1.60
CA LYS A 506 11.82 7.24 1.84
C LYS A 506 12.71 6.75 0.70
N ALA A 507 12.30 6.93 -0.56
CA ALA A 507 13.10 6.50 -1.70
C ALA A 507 14.47 7.20 -1.75
N LEU A 508 14.53 8.48 -1.42
CA LEU A 508 15.79 9.23 -1.31
C LEU A 508 16.64 8.74 -0.13
N LEU A 509 16.04 8.57 1.06
CA LEU A 509 16.75 8.07 2.24
C LEU A 509 17.34 6.68 1.98
N ASP A 510 16.54 5.75 1.45
CA ASP A 510 16.98 4.39 1.12
C ASP A 510 18.14 4.42 0.09
N ALA A 511 18.16 5.39 -0.83
CA ALA A 511 19.23 5.56 -1.81
C ALA A 511 20.50 6.18 -1.21
N LEU A 512 20.37 7.13 -0.29
CA LEU A 512 21.50 7.68 0.46
C LEU A 512 22.15 6.61 1.34
N ASP A 513 21.36 5.78 2.02
CA ASP A 513 21.85 4.68 2.85
C ASP A 513 22.66 3.67 2.02
N ARG A 514 22.16 3.28 0.83
CA ARG A 514 22.89 2.38 -0.08
C ARG A 514 24.23 2.93 -0.57
N ASN A 515 24.39 4.25 -0.62
CA ASN A 515 25.54 4.92 -1.23
C ASN A 515 26.31 5.79 -0.21
N ALA A 516 26.15 5.53 1.10
CA ALA A 516 26.70 6.37 2.16
C ALA A 516 28.23 6.48 2.12
N ALA A 517 28.92 5.42 1.69
CA ALA A 517 30.38 5.40 1.53
C ALA A 517 30.88 6.24 0.34
N ASP A 518 30.07 6.35 -0.72
CA ASP A 518 30.46 6.98 -1.99
C ASP A 518 30.02 8.43 -2.10
N VAL A 519 28.95 8.81 -1.39
CA VAL A 519 28.35 10.14 -1.44
C VAL A 519 28.79 10.95 -0.23
N LEU A 520 29.76 11.85 -0.43
CA LEU A 520 30.20 12.79 0.59
C LEU A 520 29.01 13.61 1.13
N GLY A 521 28.77 13.56 2.44
CA GLY A 521 27.67 14.26 3.10
C GLY A 521 26.32 13.52 3.05
N ALA A 522 26.26 12.26 2.60
CA ALA A 522 25.04 11.46 2.63
C ALA A 522 24.44 11.35 4.04
N THR A 523 25.27 11.07 5.05
CA THR A 523 24.83 11.03 6.45
C THR A 523 24.25 12.36 6.91
N ALA A 524 24.92 13.48 6.60
CA ALA A 524 24.44 14.81 6.97
C ALA A 524 23.12 15.17 6.26
N LEU A 525 22.97 14.84 4.97
CA LEU A 525 21.72 15.06 4.24
C LEU A 525 20.59 14.17 4.77
N ARG A 526 20.89 12.91 5.11
CA ARG A 526 19.96 11.98 5.73
C ARG A 526 19.50 12.50 7.10
N GLU A 527 20.42 12.94 7.94
CA GLU A 527 20.09 13.58 9.23
C GLU A 527 19.24 14.82 9.02
N PHE A 528 19.57 15.68 8.06
CA PHE A 528 18.80 16.87 7.74
C PHE A 528 17.37 16.54 7.27
N LEU A 529 17.19 15.46 6.51
CA LEU A 529 15.88 14.98 6.04
C LEU A 529 15.09 14.21 7.11
N THR A 530 15.74 13.72 8.17
CA THR A 530 15.10 12.95 9.25
C THR A 530 15.00 13.73 10.57
N GLN A 531 15.57 14.94 10.63
CA GLN A 531 15.49 15.80 11.81
C GLN A 531 14.05 16.06 12.20
N LEU A 532 13.72 15.68 13.45
CA LEU A 532 12.42 15.94 14.05
C LEU A 532 12.18 17.46 14.07
N ALA A 533 11.00 17.85 13.61
CA ALA A 533 10.56 19.24 13.61
C ALA A 533 10.78 19.88 14.98
N GLY A 534 11.56 20.97 15.03
CA GLY A 534 11.54 21.87 16.17
C GLY A 534 10.13 22.44 16.36
N PHE A 535 9.81 22.86 17.59
CA PHE A 535 8.47 23.30 18.01
C PHE A 535 7.79 24.38 17.14
N GLU A 536 8.52 25.10 16.29
CA GLU A 536 7.98 26.26 15.56
C GLU A 536 7.98 26.14 14.02
N SER A 537 8.81 25.29 13.39
CA SER A 537 8.75 24.98 11.95
C SER A 537 9.56 23.72 11.61
N PRO A 538 8.99 22.72 10.91
CA PRO A 538 9.76 21.59 10.41
C PRO A 538 10.71 22.05 9.30
N LEU A 539 11.89 21.42 9.18
CA LEU A 539 12.83 21.65 8.07
C LEU A 539 12.35 21.05 6.73
N LEU A 540 11.36 20.17 6.80
CA LEU A 540 10.79 19.44 5.68
C LEU A 540 9.27 19.62 5.66
N THR A 541 8.73 19.99 4.51
CA THR A 541 7.29 19.91 4.20
C THR A 541 7.02 18.77 3.22
N LEU A 542 6.02 17.96 3.53
CA LEU A 542 5.40 17.02 2.59
C LEU A 542 4.14 17.64 1.98
N LEU A 543 4.19 18.00 0.69
CA LEU A 543 3.11 18.73 0.03
C LEU A 543 1.78 17.96 0.00
N GLU A 544 1.82 16.63 -0.12
CA GLU A 544 0.62 15.79 -0.07
C GLU A 544 -0.15 16.00 1.25
N GLU A 545 0.56 16.13 2.38
CA GLU A 545 -0.05 16.35 3.69
C GLU A 545 -0.62 17.77 3.84
N GLU A 546 0.09 18.78 3.33
CA GLU A 546 -0.37 20.17 3.30
C GLU A 546 -1.63 20.31 2.44
N ILE A 547 -1.62 19.71 1.24
CA ILE A 547 -2.76 19.66 0.33
C ILE A 547 -3.95 18.99 1.02
N ARG A 548 -3.73 17.80 1.60
CA ARG A 548 -4.78 17.09 2.34
C ARG A 548 -5.35 17.94 3.47
N THR A 549 -4.50 18.67 4.20
CA THR A 549 -4.90 19.39 5.40
C THR A 549 -5.62 20.69 5.08
N HIS A 550 -5.10 21.48 4.14
CA HIS A 550 -5.53 22.85 3.89
C HIS A 550 -6.35 23.03 2.62
N LYS A 551 -6.19 22.19 1.60
CA LYS A 551 -6.93 22.33 0.34
C LYS A 551 -8.23 21.52 0.37
N ASN A 552 -9.25 22.10 -0.26
CA ASN A 552 -10.55 21.50 -0.45
C ASN A 552 -10.70 21.10 -1.91
N TYR A 553 -10.08 19.98 -2.28
CA TYR A 553 -10.19 19.40 -3.61
C TYR A 553 -11.45 18.53 -3.74
N PRO A 554 -12.04 18.42 -4.94
CA PRO A 554 -13.27 17.65 -5.14
C PRO A 554 -13.04 16.14 -5.28
N PHE A 555 -11.78 15.68 -5.37
CA PHE A 555 -11.43 14.27 -5.59
C PHE A 555 -10.31 13.84 -4.65
N LEU A 556 -10.29 12.54 -4.34
CA LEU A 556 -9.36 11.96 -3.36
C LEU A 556 -7.96 11.71 -3.94
N CYS A 557 -7.86 11.32 -5.21
CA CYS A 557 -6.59 11.10 -5.90
C CYS A 557 -6.41 12.22 -6.93
N GLN A 558 -5.40 13.06 -6.72
CA GLN A 558 -5.04 14.12 -7.65
C GLN A 558 -3.64 13.85 -8.18
N SER A 559 -3.45 13.98 -9.49
CA SER A 559 -2.11 14.04 -10.05
C SER A 559 -1.47 15.39 -9.71
N LEU A 560 -0.15 15.45 -9.70
CA LEU A 560 0.63 16.69 -9.57
C LEU A 560 0.22 17.76 -10.60
N GLN A 561 -0.32 17.33 -11.75
CA GLN A 561 -0.83 18.20 -12.81
C GLN A 561 -2.21 18.82 -12.52
N ALA A 562 -2.92 18.32 -11.50
CA ALA A 562 -4.24 18.82 -11.11
C ALA A 562 -4.19 19.89 -10.00
N VAL A 563 -2.99 20.16 -9.45
CA VAL A 563 -2.73 21.08 -8.33
C VAL A 563 -2.38 22.47 -8.83
#